data_AF-A0A819ITU9-F1
#
_entry.id   AF-A0A819ITU9-F1
#
_cell.length_a   1.000
_cell.length_b   1.000
_cell.length_c   1.000
_cell.angle_alpha   90.00
_cell.angle_beta   90.00
_cell.angle_gamma   90.00
#
_symmetry.space_group_name_H-M   'P 1'
#
loop_
_entity.id
_entity.type
_entity.pdbx_description
1 polymer ?
#
loop_
_entity_poly.entity_id
_entity_poly.type
_entity_poly.pdbx_seq_one_letter_code
_entity_poly.pdbx_strand_id
1 'polypeptide(L)'
;MKSFSLIINNNNNNLLSIEICSQQILRLKIETSQYIDLSQFINLTSLELCRASQNQLEQIRSDIMPNLTYLTISTPFHISLPFELIQEIFSNNFHSLHYAHLSRFDIFENFSKFQSFSLHSLYITCTDSNIIPLVLQACPNLVSFHI
;
A
#
# COMPACT_ATOMS: atom_id res chain seq x y z
N MET A 1 2.18 -11.08 -21.95
CA MET A 1 0.86 -11.24 -21.30
C MET A 1 0.15 -9.90 -21.28
N LYS A 2 -1.17 -9.85 -21.50
CA LYS A 2 -1.93 -8.59 -21.37
C LYS A 2 -1.96 -8.21 -19.89
N SER A 3 -1.51 -7.00 -19.57
CA SER A 3 -1.64 -6.42 -18.23
C SER A 3 -3.03 -5.80 -18.14
N PHE A 4 -3.87 -6.31 -17.24
CA PHE A 4 -5.18 -5.72 -16.99
C PHE A 4 -5.12 -4.78 -15.81
N SER A 5 -5.70 -3.60 -16.00
CA SER A 5 -5.93 -2.60 -14.95
C SER A 5 -7.42 -2.57 -14.65
N LEU A 6 -7.77 -2.61 -13.36
CA LEU A 6 -9.15 -2.55 -12.89
C LEU A 6 -9.35 -1.33 -12.00
N ILE A 7 -10.45 -0.62 -12.20
CA ILE A 7 -10.90 0.47 -11.34
C ILE A 7 -12.23 0.06 -10.71
N ILE A 8 -12.28 0.02 -9.39
CA ILE A 8 -13.50 -0.26 -8.61
C ILE A 8 -13.95 1.05 -7.96
N ASN A 9 -15.15 1.50 -8.31
CA ASN A 9 -15.77 2.70 -7.74
C ASN A 9 -17.18 2.37 -7.21
N ASN A 10 -17.82 3.34 -6.55
CA ASN A 10 -19.15 3.19 -5.94
C ASN A 10 -20.28 2.83 -6.92
N ASN A 11 -20.05 2.92 -8.23
CA ASN A 11 -21.06 2.62 -9.25
C ASN A 11 -20.98 1.17 -9.75
N ASN A 12 -19.93 0.42 -9.37
CA ASN A 12 -19.71 -0.96 -9.81
C ASN A 12 -20.35 -1.95 -8.83
N ASN A 13 -21.66 -2.16 -8.95
CA ASN A 13 -22.43 -3.06 -8.08
C ASN A 13 -22.19 -4.57 -8.33
N ASN A 14 -21.39 -4.95 -9.32
CA ASN A 14 -21.15 -6.36 -9.68
C ASN A 14 -19.74 -6.84 -9.28
N LEU A 15 -19.42 -6.77 -7.99
CA LEU A 15 -18.19 -7.36 -7.43
C LEU A 15 -18.07 -8.86 -7.75
N LEU A 16 -19.19 -9.58 -7.84
CA LEU A 16 -19.25 -11.02 -8.19
C LEU A 16 -18.65 -11.34 -9.57
N SER A 17 -18.61 -10.40 -10.52
CA SER A 17 -18.01 -10.63 -11.84
C SER A 17 -16.49 -10.47 -11.85
N ILE A 18 -15.91 -9.88 -10.80
CA ILE A 18 -14.48 -9.59 -10.70
C ILE A 18 -13.70 -10.87 -10.33
N GLU A 19 -14.32 -11.78 -9.58
CA GLU A 19 -13.71 -13.06 -9.17
C GLU A 19 -13.20 -13.89 -10.35
N ILE A 20 -13.89 -13.84 -11.49
CA ILE A 20 -13.57 -14.66 -12.67
C ILE A 20 -12.26 -14.21 -13.33
N CYS A 21 -11.91 -12.92 -13.23
CA CYS A 21 -10.74 -12.34 -13.89
C CYS A 21 -9.72 -11.73 -12.92
N SER A 22 -9.93 -11.85 -11.61
CA SER A 22 -9.09 -11.28 -10.55
C SER A 22 -7.61 -11.64 -10.69
N GLN A 23 -7.32 -12.90 -11.05
CA GLN A 23 -5.94 -13.38 -11.26
C GLN A 23 -5.24 -12.74 -12.47
N GLN A 24 -5.97 -12.15 -13.41
CA GLN A 24 -5.40 -11.46 -14.58
C GLN A 24 -5.16 -9.97 -14.31
N ILE A 25 -5.69 -9.44 -13.20
CA ILE A 25 -5.53 -8.04 -12.81
C ILE A 25 -4.14 -7.86 -12.19
N LEU A 26 -3.33 -7.02 -12.82
CA LEU A 26 -2.00 -6.65 -12.32
C LEU A 26 -1.99 -5.29 -11.64
N ARG A 27 -2.99 -4.45 -11.93
CA ARG A 27 -3.10 -3.09 -11.38
C ARG A 27 -4.54 -2.86 -10.93
N LEU A 28 -4.69 -2.43 -9.69
CA LEU A 28 -6.00 -2.24 -9.06
C LEU A 28 -6.05 -0.85 -8.44
N LYS A 29 -7.08 -0.08 -8.81
CA LYS A 29 -7.44 1.18 -8.18
C LYS A 29 -8.81 1.04 -7.53
N ILE A 30 -8.91 1.37 -6.26
CA ILE A 30 -10.15 1.32 -5.48
C ILE A 30 -10.50 2.73 -5.02
N GLU A 31 -11.62 3.22 -5.52
CA GLU A 31 -12.18 4.55 -5.25
C GLU A 31 -13.36 4.51 -4.27
N THR A 32 -13.56 3.36 -3.61
CA THR A 32 -14.62 3.10 -2.64
C THR A 32 -14.07 2.58 -1.31
N SER A 33 -14.76 2.90 -0.22
CA SER A 33 -14.47 2.34 1.11
C SER A 33 -15.20 1.00 1.36
N GLN A 34 -15.99 0.52 0.40
CA GLN A 34 -16.68 -0.77 0.49
C GLN A 34 -15.67 -1.91 0.64
N TYR A 35 -16.07 -2.95 1.38
CA TYR A 35 -15.25 -4.14 1.54
C TYR A 35 -15.02 -4.80 0.17
N ILE A 36 -13.76 -5.08 -0.12
CA ILE A 36 -13.30 -5.84 -1.28
C ILE A 36 -12.28 -6.82 -0.71
N ASP A 37 -12.43 -8.09 -1.08
CA ASP A 37 -11.48 -9.13 -0.72
C ASP A 37 -10.24 -9.01 -1.63
N LEU A 38 -9.17 -8.42 -1.08
CA LEU A 38 -7.93 -8.22 -1.81
C LEU A 38 -7.19 -9.54 -2.09
N SER A 39 -7.52 -10.62 -1.39
CA SER A 39 -6.86 -11.93 -1.56
C SER A 39 -7.14 -12.57 -2.92
N GLN A 40 -8.18 -12.10 -3.62
CA GLN A 40 -8.52 -12.55 -4.96
C GLN A 40 -7.51 -12.07 -6.02
N PHE A 41 -6.76 -10.98 -5.76
CA PHE A 41 -5.83 -10.36 -6.70
C PHE A 41 -4.39 -10.80 -6.48
N ILE A 42 -4.12 -12.11 -6.51
CA ILE A 42 -2.80 -12.70 -6.16
C ILE A 42 -1.62 -12.21 -7.01
N ASN A 43 -1.88 -11.72 -8.24
CA ASN A 43 -0.85 -11.27 -9.17
C ASN A 43 -0.66 -9.75 -9.17
N LEU A 44 -1.20 -9.07 -8.15
CA LEU A 44 -1.18 -7.62 -8.12
C LEU A 44 0.24 -7.06 -8.00
N THR A 45 0.57 -6.16 -8.92
CA THR A 45 1.85 -5.44 -8.95
C THR A 45 1.69 -3.98 -8.56
N SER A 46 0.47 -3.44 -8.63
CA SER A 46 0.15 -2.06 -8.30
C SER A 46 -1.20 -1.98 -7.59
N LEU A 47 -1.23 -1.36 -6.41
CA LEU A 47 -2.45 -1.08 -5.65
C LEU A 47 -2.56 0.41 -5.35
N GLU A 48 -3.72 0.99 -5.65
CA GLU A 48 -4.07 2.36 -5.27
C GLU A 48 -5.42 2.36 -4.53
N LEU A 49 -5.41 2.84 -3.29
CA LEU A 49 -6.60 3.03 -2.47
C LEU A 49 -6.84 4.53 -2.28
N CYS A 50 -7.88 5.10 -2.89
CA CYS A 50 -8.12 6.56 -2.83
C CYS A 50 -8.86 7.01 -1.56
N ARG A 51 -9.62 6.10 -0.94
CA ARG A 51 -10.41 6.33 0.29
C ARG A 51 -10.40 5.08 1.16
N ALA A 52 -9.19 4.63 1.50
CA ALA A 52 -8.99 3.34 2.15
C ALA A 52 -9.79 3.25 3.46
N SER A 53 -10.56 2.17 3.61
CA SER A 53 -11.18 1.82 4.89
C SER A 53 -10.23 0.99 5.74
N GLN A 54 -10.46 0.95 7.05
CA GLN A 54 -9.66 0.15 7.99
C GLN A 54 -9.54 -1.31 7.53
N ASN A 55 -10.67 -1.92 7.13
CA ASN A 55 -10.71 -3.31 6.66
C ASN A 55 -9.89 -3.54 5.38
N GLN A 56 -9.75 -2.54 4.52
CA GLN A 56 -8.90 -2.65 3.32
C GLN A 56 -7.42 -2.56 3.68
N LEU A 57 -7.06 -1.70 4.65
CA LEU A 57 -5.68 -1.52 5.10
C LEU A 57 -5.15 -2.79 5.78
N GLU A 58 -5.97 -3.44 6.61
CA GLU A 58 -5.62 -4.69 7.31
C GLU A 58 -5.38 -5.89 6.38
N GLN A 59 -5.89 -5.82 5.15
CA GLN A 59 -5.67 -6.87 4.13
C GLN A 59 -4.36 -6.70 3.36
N ILE A 60 -3.68 -5.55 3.47
CA ILE A 60 -2.43 -5.32 2.74
C ILE A 60 -1.30 -6.01 3.47
N ARG A 61 -0.91 -7.18 2.96
CA ARG A 61 0.19 -7.99 3.50
C ARG A 61 0.99 -8.65 2.38
N SER A 62 2.28 -8.84 2.61
CA SER A 62 3.20 -9.42 1.63
C SER A 62 2.90 -10.87 1.26
N ASP A 63 2.26 -11.64 2.14
CA ASP A 63 1.79 -13.00 1.87
C ASP A 63 0.61 -13.04 0.88
N ILE A 64 -0.22 -11.99 0.87
CA ILE A 64 -1.38 -11.86 -0.01
C ILE A 64 -0.99 -11.29 -1.38
N MET A 65 -0.11 -10.29 -1.40
CA MET A 65 0.34 -9.60 -2.62
C MET A 65 1.87 -9.57 -2.72
N PRO A 66 2.53 -10.73 -2.92
CA PRO A 66 4.00 -10.85 -2.86
C PRO A 66 4.74 -10.10 -3.98
N ASN A 67 4.03 -9.81 -5.08
CA ASN A 67 4.59 -9.15 -6.26
C ASN A 67 4.32 -7.64 -6.29
N LEU A 68 3.82 -7.06 -5.19
CA LEU A 68 3.47 -5.65 -5.15
C LEU A 68 4.72 -4.77 -5.32
N THR A 69 4.72 -3.95 -6.36
CA THR A 69 5.81 -3.02 -6.70
C THR A 69 5.46 -1.56 -6.44
N TYR A 70 4.17 -1.25 -6.45
CA TYR A 70 3.63 0.10 -6.31
C TYR A 70 2.45 0.10 -5.36
N LEU A 71 2.51 0.92 -4.32
CA LEU A 71 1.44 1.09 -3.35
C LEU A 71 1.11 2.58 -3.18
N THR A 72 -0.16 2.93 -3.29
CA THR A 72 -0.66 4.27 -2.94
C THR A 72 -1.86 4.11 -2.02
N ILE A 73 -1.83 4.82 -0.89
CA ILE A 73 -2.87 4.80 0.12
C ILE A 73 -3.22 6.23 0.49
N SER A 74 -4.47 6.57 0.26
CA SER A 74 -5.13 7.80 0.71
C SER A 74 -6.24 7.42 1.69
N THR A 75 -6.13 7.89 2.92
CA THR A 75 -7.08 7.66 4.01
C THR A 75 -7.89 8.93 4.33
N PRO A 76 -9.16 8.78 4.76
CA PRO A 76 -9.89 9.87 5.40
C PRO A 76 -9.19 10.37 6.69
N PHE A 77 -9.48 11.61 7.10
CA PHE A 77 -8.88 12.27 8.29
C PHE A 77 -9.04 11.56 9.64
N HIS A 78 -9.89 10.54 9.75
CA HIS A 78 -10.09 9.78 10.99
C HIS A 78 -9.46 8.37 10.95
N ILE A 79 -8.82 7.98 9.84
CA ILE A 79 -8.19 6.66 9.66
C ILE A 79 -6.67 6.84 9.58
N SER A 80 -5.97 6.22 10.52
CA SER A 80 -4.51 6.11 10.51
C SER A 80 -4.09 4.78 9.90
N LEU A 81 -2.85 4.68 9.41
CA LEU A 81 -2.32 3.43 8.89
C LEU A 81 -2.11 2.44 10.05
N PRO A 82 -2.55 1.17 9.91
CA PRO A 82 -2.27 0.13 10.88
C PRO A 82 -0.75 -0.05 11.08
N PHE A 83 -0.35 -0.35 12.31
CA PHE A 83 1.05 -0.59 12.65
C PHE A 83 1.62 -1.76 11.84
N GLU A 84 0.83 -2.82 11.67
CA GLU A 84 1.20 -4.03 10.94
C GLU A 84 1.52 -3.73 9.47
N LEU A 85 0.72 -2.86 8.84
CA LEU A 85 0.97 -2.42 7.46
C LEU A 85 2.28 -1.64 7.35
N ILE A 86 2.55 -0.77 8.32
CA ILE A 86 3.80 -0.01 8.36
C ILE A 86 4.98 -0.97 8.57
N GLN A 87 4.85 -1.94 9.47
CA GLN A 87 5.85 -2.97 9.65
C GLN A 87 6.11 -3.76 8.35
N GLU A 88 5.07 -4.19 7.62
CA GLU A 88 5.21 -4.89 6.34
C GLU A 88 5.99 -4.06 5.30
N ILE A 89 5.69 -2.77 5.18
CA ILE A 89 6.32 -1.85 4.22
C ILE A 89 7.79 -1.59 4.57
N PHE A 90 8.07 -1.34 5.86
CA PHE A 90 9.38 -0.87 6.31
C PHE A 90 10.31 -1.99 6.80
N SER A 91 9.84 -3.24 6.96
CA SER A 91 10.67 -4.39 7.38
C SER A 91 11.14 -5.30 6.24
N ASN A 92 11.10 -4.80 5.00
CA ASN A 92 11.48 -5.54 3.79
C ASN A 92 10.60 -6.79 3.49
N ASN A 93 9.42 -6.93 4.10
CA ASN A 93 8.51 -8.05 3.81
C ASN A 93 7.99 -7.96 2.37
N PHE A 94 7.66 -6.75 1.91
CA PHE A 94 7.43 -6.47 0.50
C PHE A 94 8.74 -6.34 -0.29
N HIS A 95 9.33 -7.48 -0.64
CA HIS A 95 10.62 -7.57 -1.34
C HIS A 95 10.66 -6.85 -2.70
N SER A 96 9.52 -6.65 -3.36
CA SER A 96 9.43 -6.01 -4.68
C SER A 96 8.90 -4.58 -4.64
N LEU A 97 8.54 -4.05 -3.45
CA LEU A 97 7.89 -2.75 -3.34
C LEU A 97 8.89 -1.60 -3.53
N HIS A 98 8.85 -0.99 -4.70
CA HIS A 98 9.77 0.09 -5.06
C HIS A 98 9.21 1.48 -4.78
N TYR A 99 7.88 1.61 -4.82
CA TYR A 99 7.18 2.88 -4.62
C TYR A 99 6.09 2.73 -3.56
N ALA A 100 6.08 3.67 -2.60
CA ALA A 100 4.98 3.83 -1.66
C ALA A 100 4.55 5.30 -1.56
N HIS A 101 3.24 5.54 -1.59
CA HIS A 101 2.63 6.82 -1.23
C HIS A 101 1.66 6.57 -0.08
N LEU A 102 1.98 7.11 1.10
CA LEU A 102 1.24 6.88 2.33
C LEU A 102 0.71 8.21 2.89
N SER A 103 -0.60 8.43 2.82
CA SER A 103 -1.23 9.55 3.52
C SER A 103 -1.22 9.30 5.03
N ARG A 104 -0.96 10.36 5.82
CA ARG A 104 -1.10 10.35 7.29
C ARG A 104 -0.25 9.28 7.95
N PHE A 105 1.04 9.36 7.69
CA PHE A 105 2.05 8.50 8.27
C PHE A 105 2.49 9.07 9.62
N ASP A 106 2.15 8.33 10.68
CA ASP A 106 2.57 8.60 12.06
C ASP A 106 3.66 7.58 12.45
N ILE A 107 4.67 8.04 13.21
CA ILE A 107 5.73 7.16 13.70
C ILE A 107 5.27 6.45 14.96
N PHE A 108 5.72 5.20 15.10
CA PHE A 108 5.54 4.43 16.32
C PHE A 108 6.87 4.11 16.98
N GLU A 109 6.81 3.73 18.25
CA GLU A 109 7.96 3.22 18.97
C GLU A 109 8.64 2.10 18.18
N ASN A 110 9.97 2.08 18.20
CA ASN A 110 10.80 1.07 17.53
C ASN A 110 10.86 1.14 15.99
N PHE A 111 10.34 2.20 15.34
CA PHE A 111 10.47 2.35 13.88
C PHE A 111 11.92 2.21 13.39
N SER A 112 12.90 2.65 14.19
CA SER A 112 14.34 2.53 13.91
C SER A 112 14.86 1.09 13.80
N LYS A 113 14.06 0.08 14.17
CA LYS A 113 14.40 -1.34 14.03
C LYS A 113 14.05 -1.89 12.65
N PHE A 114 13.23 -1.18 11.88
CA PHE A 114 12.80 -1.60 10.56
C PHE A 114 13.82 -1.20 9.50
N GLN A 115 14.00 -2.07 8.51
CA GLN A 115 14.82 -1.81 7.34
C GLN A 115 14.13 -2.35 6.09
N SER A 116 13.95 -1.50 5.08
CA SER A 116 13.40 -1.83 3.77
C SER A 116 14.41 -1.48 2.70
N PHE A 117 14.90 -2.52 2.01
CA PHE A 117 15.88 -2.37 0.94
C PHE A 117 15.22 -2.31 -0.44
N SER A 118 13.93 -2.62 -0.54
CA SER A 118 13.18 -2.58 -1.79
C SER A 118 12.67 -1.19 -2.14
N LEU A 119 12.40 -0.32 -1.16
CA LEU A 119 11.86 1.01 -1.41
C LEU A 119 12.88 1.97 -2.03
N HIS A 120 12.51 2.53 -3.19
CA HIS A 120 13.31 3.52 -3.93
C HIS A 120 12.64 4.90 -3.98
N SER A 121 11.31 4.95 -3.85
CA SER A 121 10.54 6.18 -3.84
C SER A 121 9.47 6.13 -2.77
N LEU A 122 9.44 7.17 -1.94
CA LEU A 122 8.50 7.27 -0.85
C LEU A 122 7.89 8.67 -0.82
N TYR A 123 6.58 8.72 -0.84
CA TYR A 123 5.81 9.92 -0.54
C TYR A 123 5.05 9.65 0.75
N ILE A 124 5.21 10.50 1.76
CA ILE A 124 4.40 10.44 2.97
C ILE A 124 3.74 11.78 3.21
N THR A 125 2.56 11.79 3.82
CA THR A 125 2.05 13.01 4.46
C THR A 125 2.11 12.80 5.95
N CYS A 126 2.89 13.61 6.66
CA CYS A 126 3.09 13.49 8.11
C CYS A 126 3.00 14.87 8.77
N THR A 127 2.65 14.90 10.06
CA THR A 127 2.70 16.14 10.85
C THR A 127 4.01 16.31 11.62
N ASP A 128 4.74 15.21 11.85
CA ASP A 128 6.00 15.22 12.59
C ASP A 128 7.21 15.26 11.65
N SER A 129 7.96 16.37 11.67
CA SER A 129 9.18 16.54 10.87
C SER A 129 10.32 15.63 11.31
N ASN A 130 10.29 15.09 12.53
CA ASN A 130 11.34 14.18 13.04
C ASN A 130 11.33 12.82 12.33
N ILE A 131 10.36 12.59 11.44
CA ILE A 131 10.24 11.38 10.62
C ILE A 131 11.34 11.24 9.59
N ILE A 132 11.88 12.36 9.10
CA ILE A 132 12.85 12.37 8.00
C ILE A 132 14.06 11.49 8.31
N PRO A 133 14.82 11.72 9.40
CA PRO A 133 15.99 10.89 9.70
C PRO A 133 15.63 9.42 9.92
N LEU A 134 14.47 9.14 10.52
CA LEU A 134 14.02 7.78 10.79
C LEU A 134 13.68 7.01 9.50
N VAL A 135 12.99 7.67 8.56
CA VAL A 135 12.68 7.11 7.24
C VAL A 135 13.95 6.88 6.42
N LEU A 136 14.87 7.84 6.41
CA LEU A 136 16.14 7.69 5.68
C LEU A 136 17.01 6.57 6.27
N GLN A 137 16.93 6.33 7.58
CA GLN A 137 17.59 5.18 8.21
C GLN A 137 16.90 3.85 7.86
N ALA A 138 15.57 3.82 7.85
CA ALA A 138 14.80 2.62 7.54
C ALA A 138 14.88 2.22 6.06
N CYS A 139 15.03 3.18 5.14
CA CYS A 139 15.04 2.94 3.69
C CYS A 139 16.39 3.35 3.07
N PRO A 140 17.46 2.55 3.23
CA PRO A 140 18.80 2.93 2.78
C PRO A 140 18.95 3.05 1.25
N ASN A 141 18.04 2.45 0.46
CA ASN A 141 18.07 2.52 -1.01
C ASN A 141 17.12 3.59 -1.58
N LEU A 142 16.62 4.49 -0.73
CA LEU A 142 15.67 5.52 -1.15
C LEU A 142 16.36 6.55 -2.05
N VAL A 143 15.85 6.70 -3.27
CA VAL A 143 16.34 7.65 -4.28
C VAL A 143 15.50 8.93 -4.29
N SER A 144 14.20 8.81 -4.00
CA SER A 144 13.29 9.95 -3.92
C SER A 144 12.45 9.91 -2.65
N PHE A 145 12.40 11.03 -1.93
CA PHE A 145 11.61 11.19 -0.72
C PHE A 145 10.84 12.50 -0.74
N HIS A 146 9.53 12.42 -0.57
CA HIS A 146 8.63 13.57 -0.53
C HIS A 146 7.78 13.54 0.74
N ILE A 147 7.61 14.71 1.35
CA ILE A 147 6.74 15.00 2.50
C ILE A 147 5.75 16.09 2.11
#